data_AF-A0A364P114-F1
#
_entry.id   AF-A0A364P114-F1
#
_cell.length_a   1.000
_cell.length_b   1.000
_cell.length_c   1.000
_cell.angle_alpha   90.00
_cell.angle_beta   90.00
_cell.angle_gamma   90.00
#
_symmetry.space_group_name_H-M   'P 1'
#
loop_
_entity.id
_entity.type
_entity.pdbx_description
1 polymer ?
#
loop_
_entity_poly.entity_id
_entity_poly.type
_entity_poly.pdbx_seq_one_letter_code
_entity_poly.pdbx_strand_id
1 'polypeptide(L)'
;MRALRHPGAIPLRPREAFRIRGEQIDGSFVLPDETYLLEAKWESTPTGAADLHVLHGKLDQKAAWARGLFISHAGFSEDGLAAWGRGKRVICMDGLDLYEMLQPGLPLEHVLARKTRRAAETGMAFIRVRELFP
;
A
#
# COMPACT_ATOMS: atom_id res chain seq x y z
N MET A 1 12.53 -2.26 24.08
CA MET A 1 11.87 -3.41 23.40
C MET A 1 12.64 -3.68 22.13
N ARG A 2 13.40 -4.78 22.07
CA ARG A 2 14.31 -5.09 20.94
C ARG A 2 13.53 -5.95 19.96
N ALA A 3 13.20 -5.42 18.78
CA ALA A 3 12.57 -6.20 17.73
C ALA A 3 13.49 -7.38 17.36
N LEU A 4 12.96 -8.60 17.47
CA LEU A 4 13.61 -9.81 16.98
C LEU A 4 13.84 -9.64 15.47
N ARG A 5 15.10 -9.44 15.08
CA ARG A 5 15.48 -9.44 13.67
C ARG A 5 15.45 -10.90 13.20
N HIS A 6 14.50 -11.24 12.33
CA HIS A 6 14.58 -12.47 11.56
C HIS A 6 15.80 -12.39 10.63
N PRO A 7 16.74 -13.35 10.67
CA PRO A 7 17.85 -13.38 9.75
C PRO A 7 17.29 -13.57 8.32
N GLY A 8 17.34 -12.52 7.51
CA GLY A 8 16.77 -12.48 6.15
C GLY A 8 15.79 -11.33 5.88
N ALA A 9 15.30 -10.64 6.91
CA ALA A 9 14.35 -9.53 6.71
C ALA A 9 15.01 -8.30 6.09
N ILE A 10 14.43 -7.78 5.01
CA ILE A 10 14.86 -6.57 4.34
C ILE A 10 14.50 -5.38 5.24
N PRO A 11 15.46 -4.48 5.56
CA PRO A 11 15.19 -3.35 6.42
C PRO A 11 14.25 -2.38 5.70
N LEU A 12 13.04 -2.21 6.24
CA LEU A 12 12.17 -1.10 5.88
C LEU A 12 12.88 0.21 6.26
N ARG A 13 13.00 1.15 5.31
CA ARG A 13 13.58 2.48 5.54
C ARG A 13 12.46 3.51 5.58
N PRO A 14 11.81 3.76 6.73
CA PRO A 14 10.66 4.65 6.81
C PRO A 14 11.09 6.11 6.86
N ARG A 15 10.18 6.97 6.41
CA ARG A 15 10.18 8.41 6.61
C ARG A 15 8.80 8.80 7.09
N GLU A 16 8.76 9.56 8.18
CA GLU A 16 7.56 10.15 8.74
C GLU A 16 6.81 11.06 7.75
N ALA A 17 5.58 11.43 8.08
CA ALA A 17 4.76 12.35 7.30
C ALA A 17 5.54 13.62 6.92
N PHE A 18 5.38 14.06 5.68
CA PHE A 18 6.10 15.23 5.18
C PHE A 18 5.25 16.05 4.22
N ARG A 19 5.64 17.31 4.06
CA ARG A 19 5.00 18.26 3.14
C ARG A 19 5.95 18.66 2.03
N ILE A 20 5.43 18.68 0.82
CA ILE A 20 5.97 19.41 -0.32
C ILE A 20 5.01 20.59 -0.55
N ARG A 21 5.46 21.67 -1.21
CA ARG A 21 4.59 22.84 -1.46
C ARG A 21 3.29 22.40 -2.15
N GLY A 22 2.16 22.52 -1.45
CA GLY A 22 0.84 22.14 -1.94
C GLY A 22 0.48 20.64 -1.82
N GLU A 23 1.33 19.81 -1.21
CA GLU A 23 1.12 18.36 -1.10
C GLU A 23 1.51 17.86 0.31
N GLN A 24 0.59 17.17 0.98
CA GLN A 24 0.85 16.40 2.20
C GLN A 24 0.97 14.92 1.83
N ILE A 25 1.95 14.23 2.42
CA ILE A 25 2.12 12.78 2.34
C ILE A 25 2.12 12.23 3.77
N ASP A 26 1.39 11.16 4.06
CA ASP A 26 1.31 10.57 5.40
C ASP A 26 2.57 9.81 5.80
N GLY A 27 3.31 9.32 4.82
CA GLY A 27 4.65 8.77 5.03
C GLY A 27 5.25 8.25 3.74
N SER A 28 6.48 7.78 3.83
CA SER A 28 7.06 6.98 2.74
C SER A 28 8.02 5.96 3.31
N PHE A 29 8.33 4.94 2.51
CA PHE A 29 9.38 4.00 2.87
C PHE A 29 10.01 3.42 1.62
N VAL A 30 11.20 2.86 1.80
CA VAL A 30 11.87 2.08 0.75
C VAL A 30 11.85 0.61 1.12
N LEU A 31 11.42 -0.24 0.17
CA LEU A 31 11.32 -1.68 0.35
C LEU A 31 11.33 -2.43 -0.99
N PRO A 32 12.34 -3.27 -1.28
CA PRO A 32 13.75 -3.12 -0.94
C PRO A 32 14.37 -1.84 -1.55
N ASP A 33 14.24 -1.65 -2.87
CA ASP A 33 14.80 -0.52 -3.63
C ASP A 33 13.73 0.34 -4.31
N GLU A 34 12.46 0.04 -4.04
CA GLU A 34 11.34 0.80 -4.53
C GLU A 34 10.85 1.75 -3.45
N THR A 35 10.55 2.98 -3.86
CA THR A 35 9.97 3.99 -2.96
C THR A 35 8.46 3.88 -2.98
N TYR A 36 7.86 3.68 -1.80
CA TYR A 36 6.43 3.73 -1.58
C TYR A 36 6.06 5.05 -0.93
N LEU A 37 5.13 5.78 -1.54
CA LEU A 37 4.36 6.83 -0.86
C LEU A 37 3.19 6.18 -0.14
N LEU A 38 3.03 6.49 1.14
CA LEU A 38 1.99 5.94 1.99
C LEU A 38 0.90 6.99 2.22
N GLU A 39 -0.35 6.57 2.04
CA GLU A 39 -1.55 7.26 2.54
C GLU A 39 -2.35 6.27 3.38
N ALA A 40 -2.89 6.74 4.50
CA ALA A 40 -3.70 5.92 5.39
C ALA A 40 -5.02 6.63 5.72
N LYS A 41 -6.13 5.92 5.48
CA LYS A 41 -7.48 6.39 5.79
C LYS A 41 -8.09 5.53 6.88
N TRP A 42 -8.38 6.14 8.04
CA TRP A 42 -8.87 5.47 9.24
C TRP A 42 -10.32 5.83 9.55
N GLU A 43 -11.18 5.61 8.56
CA GLU A 43 -12.62 5.86 8.64
C GLU A 43 -13.40 4.54 8.69
N SER A 44 -14.65 4.58 9.16
CA SER A 44 -15.52 3.41 9.27
C SER A 44 -16.22 3.04 7.96
N THR A 45 -16.11 3.87 6.92
CA THR A 45 -16.73 3.66 5.62
C THR A 45 -15.71 3.16 4.60
N PRO A 46 -16.08 2.21 3.73
CA PRO A 46 -15.19 1.76 2.66
C PRO A 46 -14.77 2.91 1.75
N THR A 47 -13.49 2.93 1.40
CA THR A 47 -12.88 3.95 0.55
C THR A 47 -13.31 3.81 -0.90
N GLY A 48 -13.66 4.93 -1.53
CA GLY A 48 -14.02 5.01 -2.95
C GLY A 48 -12.84 5.37 -3.86
N ALA A 49 -13.10 5.47 -5.16
CA ALA A 49 -12.08 5.80 -6.16
C ALA A 49 -11.45 7.19 -5.98
N ALA A 50 -12.20 8.16 -5.46
CA ALA A 50 -11.75 9.55 -5.35
C ALA A 50 -10.47 9.68 -4.51
N ASP A 51 -10.42 9.01 -3.35
CA ASP A 51 -9.24 9.01 -2.48
C ASP A 51 -8.02 8.34 -3.16
N LEU A 52 -8.25 7.25 -3.92
CA LEU A 52 -7.20 6.59 -4.69
C LEU A 52 -6.66 7.50 -5.81
N HIS A 53 -7.53 8.27 -6.46
CA HIS A 53 -7.13 9.25 -7.46
C HIS A 53 -6.30 10.40 -6.89
N VAL A 54 -6.56 10.81 -5.65
CA VAL A 54 -5.73 11.80 -4.95
C VAL A 54 -4.29 11.28 -4.82
N LEU A 55 -4.09 10.06 -4.31
CA LEU A 55 -2.75 9.46 -4.22
C LEU A 55 -2.13 9.26 -5.61
N HIS A 56 -2.90 8.84 -6.61
CA HIS A 56 -2.41 8.71 -7.98
C HIS A 56 -1.87 10.02 -8.54
N GLY A 57 -2.61 11.12 -8.37
CA GLY A 57 -2.18 12.44 -8.81
C GLY A 57 -0.86 12.86 -8.15
N LYS A 58 -0.65 12.52 -6.87
CA LYS A 58 0.63 12.73 -6.20
C LYS A 58 1.74 11.91 -6.86
N LEU A 59 1.50 10.65 -7.20
CA LEU A 59 2.46 9.74 -7.85
C LEU A 59 2.84 10.16 -9.28
N ASP A 60 1.93 10.79 -10.02
CA ASP A 60 2.19 11.27 -11.38
C ASP A 60 3.23 12.39 -11.42
N GLN A 61 3.48 13.05 -10.28
CA GLN A 61 4.55 14.04 -10.12
C GLN A 61 5.84 13.47 -9.50
N LYS A 62 5.91 12.14 -9.30
CA LYS A 62 7.10 11.46 -8.76
C LYS A 62 7.78 10.65 -9.85
N ALA A 63 8.96 10.16 -9.53
CA ALA A 63 9.69 9.26 -10.41
C ALA A 63 8.83 8.05 -10.81
N ALA A 64 8.99 7.57 -12.05
CA ALA A 64 8.18 6.48 -12.59
C ALA A 64 8.26 5.19 -11.75
N TRP A 65 9.38 4.96 -11.06
CA TRP A 65 9.60 3.82 -10.18
C TRP A 65 8.94 3.94 -8.79
N ALA A 66 8.42 5.11 -8.42
CA ALA A 66 7.68 5.26 -7.18
C ALA A 66 6.31 4.57 -7.28
N ARG A 67 5.89 3.98 -6.17
CA ARG A 67 4.58 3.33 -5.99
C ARG A 67 3.80 4.00 -4.87
N GLY A 68 2.48 3.86 -4.89
CA GLY A 68 1.62 4.21 -3.77
C GLY A 68 1.26 2.95 -2.99
N LEU A 69 1.26 3.06 -1.67
CA LEU A 69 0.53 2.17 -0.78
C LEU A 69 -0.62 2.97 -0.18
N PHE A 70 -1.85 2.56 -0.47
CA PHE A 70 -3.04 3.11 0.17
C PHE A 70 -3.56 2.10 1.19
N ILE A 71 -3.64 2.52 2.45
CA ILE A 71 -4.20 1.72 3.54
C ILE A 71 -5.58 2.28 3.87
N SER A 72 -6.62 1.45 3.79
CA SER A 72 -7.95 1.82 4.27
C SER A 72 -8.41 0.90 5.40
N HIS A 73 -8.72 1.46 6.57
CA HIS A 73 -9.15 0.67 7.72
C HIS A 73 -10.40 -0.17 7.40
N ALA A 74 -11.44 0.47 6.86
CA ALA A 74 -12.70 -0.19 6.48
C ALA A 74 -12.66 -0.83 5.08
N GLY A 75 -11.50 -0.88 4.43
CA GLY A 75 -11.33 -1.44 3.09
C GLY A 75 -11.89 -0.54 1.98
N PHE A 76 -12.24 -1.15 0.86
CA PHE A 76 -12.61 -0.44 -0.37
C PHE A 76 -13.99 -0.88 -0.84
N SER A 77 -14.79 0.05 -1.36
CA SER A 77 -16.06 -0.31 -1.98
C SER A 77 -15.83 -1.00 -3.32
N GLU A 78 -16.70 -1.94 -3.69
CA GLU A 78 -16.64 -2.62 -4.99
C GLU A 78 -16.77 -1.62 -6.14
N ASP A 79 -17.73 -0.70 -6.06
CA ASP A 79 -17.90 0.40 -7.01
C ASP A 79 -16.66 1.31 -7.07
N GLY A 80 -16.03 1.55 -5.92
CA GLY A 80 -14.80 2.33 -5.83
C GLY A 80 -13.63 1.66 -6.56
N LEU A 81 -13.45 0.36 -6.37
CA LEU A 81 -12.42 -0.42 -7.07
C LEU A 81 -12.72 -0.54 -8.57
N ALA A 82 -14.00 -0.69 -8.94
CA ALA A 82 -14.43 -0.72 -10.33
C ALA A 82 -14.16 0.62 -11.04
N ALA A 83 -14.56 1.74 -10.42
CA ALA A 83 -14.33 3.09 -10.93
C ALA A 83 -12.85 3.47 -10.96
N TRP A 84 -12.06 2.99 -10.00
CA TRP A 84 -10.60 3.14 -10.00
C TRP A 84 -9.97 2.50 -11.25
N GLY A 85 -10.48 1.35 -11.70
CA GLY A 85 -10.01 0.67 -12.90
C GLY A 85 -8.67 -0.06 -12.70
N ARG A 86 -7.84 -0.09 -13.75
CA ARG A 86 -6.63 -0.94 -13.81
C ARG A 86 -5.37 -0.18 -14.24
N GLY A 87 -4.21 -0.83 -14.06
CA GLY A 87 -2.93 -0.42 -14.66
C GLY A 87 -2.22 0.76 -13.98
N LYS A 88 -2.57 1.05 -12.72
CA LYS A 88 -2.05 2.18 -11.95
C LYS A 88 -1.05 1.72 -10.89
N ARG A 89 -0.15 2.63 -10.47
CA ARG A 89 0.97 2.34 -9.54
C ARG A 89 0.58 2.40 -8.05
N VAL A 90 -0.69 2.13 -7.72
CA VAL A 90 -1.18 2.10 -6.33
C VAL A 90 -1.52 0.67 -5.93
N ILE A 91 -0.97 0.25 -4.79
CA ILE A 91 -1.29 -0.99 -4.11
C ILE A 91 -2.20 -0.69 -2.93
N CYS A 92 -3.25 -1.46 -2.78
CA CYS A 92 -4.24 -1.30 -1.71
C CYS A 92 -4.07 -2.38 -0.63
N MET A 93 -4.19 -1.94 0.61
CA MET A 93 -4.31 -2.80 1.80
C MET A 93 -5.48 -2.35 2.65
N ASP A 94 -6.16 -3.29 3.29
CA ASP A 94 -7.20 -2.99 4.27
C ASP A 94 -6.74 -3.26 5.71
N GLY A 95 -7.60 -2.96 6.70
CA GLY A 95 -7.31 -3.22 8.10
C GLY A 95 -7.09 -4.71 8.42
N LEU A 96 -7.69 -5.61 7.63
CA LEU A 96 -7.54 -7.05 7.80
C LEU A 96 -6.21 -7.55 7.24
N ASP A 97 -5.77 -7.03 6.10
CA ASP A 97 -4.44 -7.25 5.56
C ASP A 97 -3.35 -6.83 6.57
N LEU A 98 -3.55 -5.71 7.27
CA LEU A 98 -2.64 -5.26 8.32
C LEU A 98 -2.62 -6.24 9.50
N TYR A 99 -3.78 -6.68 9.96
CA TYR A 99 -3.88 -7.66 11.04
C TYR A 99 -3.20 -8.99 10.68
N GLU A 100 -3.41 -9.48 9.45
CA GLU A 100 -2.85 -10.73 8.94
C GLU A 100 -1.32 -10.63 8.79
N MET A 101 -0.80 -9.49 8.31
CA MET A 101 0.64 -9.24 8.19
C MET A 101 1.36 -9.14 9.55
N LEU A 102 0.66 -8.73 10.62
CA LEU A 102 1.23 -8.69 11.97
C LEU A 102 1.35 -10.09 12.60
N GLN A 103 0.75 -11.13 11.99
CA GLN A 103 0.88 -12.49 12.47
C GLN A 103 2.30 -13.04 12.22
N PRO A 104 2.82 -13.89 13.12
CA PRO A 104 4.09 -14.56 12.90
C PRO A 104 4.10 -15.34 11.58
N GLY A 105 5.18 -15.20 10.79
CA GLY A 105 5.38 -15.96 9.56
C GLY A 105 4.95 -15.27 8.27
N LEU A 106 4.31 -14.10 8.33
CA LEU A 106 3.93 -13.33 7.13
C LEU A 106 4.50 -11.89 7.11
N PRO A 107 5.82 -11.73 6.86
CA PRO A 107 6.45 -10.41 6.79
C PRO A 107 5.81 -9.46 5.76
N LEU A 108 5.77 -8.16 6.08
CA LEU A 108 5.29 -7.08 5.19
C LEU A 108 5.94 -7.14 3.80
N GLU A 109 7.24 -7.45 3.72
CA GLU A 109 7.97 -7.56 2.46
C GLU A 109 7.38 -8.62 1.53
N HIS A 110 6.96 -9.77 2.08
CA HIS A 110 6.32 -10.84 1.30
C HIS A 110 4.93 -10.42 0.84
N VAL A 111 4.15 -9.78 1.73
CA VAL A 111 2.81 -9.29 1.43
C VAL A 111 2.86 -8.27 0.29
N LEU A 112 3.69 -7.23 0.42
CA LEU A 112 3.82 -6.19 -0.60
C LEU A 112 4.42 -6.72 -1.90
N ALA A 113 5.41 -7.61 -1.84
CA ALA A 113 5.97 -8.21 -3.05
C ALA A 113 4.90 -8.98 -3.85
N ARG A 114 4.09 -9.81 -3.18
CA ARG A 114 3.03 -10.58 -3.87
C ARG A 114 1.87 -9.70 -4.31
N LYS A 115 1.44 -8.73 -3.51
CA LYS A 115 0.39 -7.78 -3.92
C LYS A 115 0.84 -6.97 -5.12
N THR A 116 2.10 -6.52 -5.14
CA THR A 116 2.61 -5.76 -6.28
C THR A 116 2.76 -6.62 -7.52
N ARG A 117 3.27 -7.84 -7.39
CA ARG A 117 3.32 -8.79 -8.51
C ARG A 117 1.92 -9.02 -9.10
N ARG A 118 0.91 -9.24 -8.24
CA ARG A 118 -0.48 -9.40 -8.66
C ARG A 118 -0.99 -8.16 -9.38
N ALA A 119 -0.74 -6.96 -8.84
CA ALA A 119 -1.13 -5.71 -9.48
C ALA A 119 -0.45 -5.51 -10.84
N ALA A 120 0.83 -5.87 -10.97
CA ALA A 120 1.55 -5.81 -12.25
C ALA A 120 0.99 -6.81 -13.28
N GLU A 121 0.65 -8.03 -12.86
CA GLU A 121 0.15 -9.09 -13.74
C GLU A 121 -1.31 -8.88 -14.18
N THR A 122 -2.12 -8.19 -13.37
CA THR A 122 -3.59 -8.08 -13.61
C THR A 122 -4.14 -6.68 -13.71
N GLY A 123 -3.36 -5.69 -13.29
CA GLY A 123 -3.80 -4.31 -13.12
C GLY A 123 -4.70 -4.07 -11.90
N MET A 124 -5.01 -5.08 -11.08
CA MET A 124 -5.87 -4.92 -9.91
C MET A 124 -5.09 -4.37 -8.71
N ALA A 125 -5.55 -3.24 -8.16
CA ALA A 125 -4.88 -2.60 -7.02
C ALA A 125 -5.09 -3.33 -5.69
N PHE A 126 -6.18 -4.09 -5.55
CA PHE A 126 -6.56 -4.77 -4.31
C PHE A 126 -6.79 -6.27 -4.54
N ILE A 127 -6.24 -7.06 -3.62
CA ILE A 127 -6.52 -8.47 -3.38
C ILE A 127 -6.27 -8.71 -1.89
N ARG A 128 -7.12 -9.48 -1.21
CA ARG A 128 -6.94 -9.74 0.22
C ARG A 128 -5.71 -10.60 0.46
N VAL A 129 -5.03 -10.42 1.59
CA VAL A 129 -3.89 -11.23 2.01
C VAL A 129 -4.27 -12.70 2.11
N ARG A 130 -5.37 -13.05 2.76
CA ARG A 130 -5.92 -14.43 2.78
C ARG A 130 -6.18 -15.09 1.42
N GLU A 131 -6.52 -14.30 0.39
CA GLU A 131 -6.73 -14.83 -0.96
C GLU A 131 -5.40 -15.06 -1.68
N LEU A 132 -4.39 -14.25 -1.30
CA LEU A 132 -3.06 -14.32 -1.86
C LEU A 132 -2.24 -15.44 -1.21
N PHE A 133 -2.40 -15.66 0.09
CA PHE A 133 -1.70 -16.68 0.89
C PHE A 133 -2.72 -17.69 1.45
N PRO A 134 -3.12 -18.70 0.64
CA PRO A 134 -4.04 -19.75 1.07
C PRO A 134 -3.42 -20.76 2.04
#